data_AF-A0A2E7PSC6-F1
#
_entry.id   AF-A0A2E7PSC6-F1
#
_cell.length_a   1.000
_cell.length_b   1.000
_cell.length_c   1.000
_cell.angle_alpha   90.00
_cell.angle_beta   90.00
_cell.angle_gamma   90.00
#
_symmetry.space_group_name_H-M   'P 1'
#
loop_
_entity.id
_entity.type
_entity.pdbx_description
1 polymer ?
#
loop_
_entity_poly.entity_id
_entity_poly.type
_entity_poly.pdbx_seq_one_letter_code
_entity_poly.pdbx_strand_id
1 'polypeptide(L)'
;MKWILLVLAIAAVVFLQLKPSKVGVKRGDDGLYYKAGETNVYTGPGTVFHPNGTKAQEGQISEGKPTGPWKQWHANGQLHWEGNYKDGKQDGDWVQYDETGKQVEKFTYFDGVKQAPTDPTATQTPDKADSASAPAEAPEAKQEPKKE
;
A
#
# COMPACT_ATOMS: atom_id res chain seq x y z
N MET A 1 -16.73 -3.25 -46.59
CA MET A 1 -15.68 -2.47 -45.87
C MET A 1 -16.24 -1.42 -44.90
N LYS A 2 -17.36 -0.73 -45.18
CA LYS A 2 -17.94 0.29 -44.27
C LYS A 2 -18.53 -0.26 -42.95
N TRP A 3 -19.02 -1.50 -42.94
CA TRP A 3 -19.60 -2.13 -41.74
C TRP A 3 -18.53 -2.65 -40.77
N ILE A 4 -17.34 -3.00 -41.27
CA ILE A 4 -16.21 -3.45 -40.44
C ILE A 4 -15.67 -2.31 -39.59
N LEU A 5 -15.57 -1.09 -40.16
CA LEU A 5 -15.17 0.10 -39.41
C LEU A 5 -16.20 0.48 -38.33
N LEU A 6 -17.49 0.27 -38.59
CA LEU A 6 -18.58 0.56 -37.66
C LEU A 6 -18.63 -0.44 -36.50
N VAL A 7 -18.40 -1.74 -36.77
CA VAL A 7 -18.30 -2.79 -35.73
C VAL A 7 -17.03 -2.63 -34.89
N LEU A 8 -15.89 -2.26 -35.49
CA LEU A 8 -14.66 -1.98 -34.75
C LEU A 8 -14.78 -0.72 -33.87
N ALA A 9 -15.46 0.32 -34.34
CA ALA A 9 -15.73 1.52 -33.56
C ALA A 9 -16.64 1.21 -32.35
N ILE A 10 -17.68 0.39 -32.53
CA ILE A 10 -18.56 -0.04 -31.43
C ILE A 10 -17.79 -0.92 -30.44
N ALA A 11 -16.96 -1.86 -30.90
CA ALA A 11 -16.15 -2.70 -30.01
C ALA A 11 -15.14 -1.89 -29.19
N ALA A 12 -14.49 -0.88 -29.79
CA ALA A 12 -13.60 0.03 -29.08
C ALA A 12 -14.33 0.89 -28.03
N VAL A 13 -15.55 1.35 -28.33
CA VAL A 13 -16.38 2.12 -27.37
C VAL A 13 -16.87 1.22 -26.23
N VAL A 14 -17.25 -0.03 -26.50
CA VAL A 14 -17.66 -0.99 -25.46
C VAL A 14 -16.48 -1.36 -24.55
N PHE A 15 -15.28 -1.53 -25.11
CA PHE A 15 -14.06 -1.76 -24.34
C PHE A 15 -13.66 -0.54 -23.49
N LEU A 16 -13.88 0.69 -23.98
CA LEU A 16 -13.60 1.93 -23.24
C LEU A 16 -14.52 2.15 -22.03
N GLN A 17 -15.73 1.58 -22.02
CA GLN A 17 -16.70 1.77 -20.94
C GLN A 17 -16.59 0.73 -19.81
N LEU A 18 -15.84 -0.35 -19.99
CA LEU A 18 -15.60 -1.37 -18.97
C LEU A 18 -14.48 -0.93 -18.02
N LYS A 19 -14.77 0.05 -17.15
CA LYS A 19 -13.90 0.32 -16.00
C LYS A 19 -13.94 -0.93 -15.09
N PRO A 20 -12.79 -1.49 -14.68
CA PRO A 20 -12.79 -2.63 -13.78
C PRO A 20 -13.56 -2.24 -12.51
N SER A 21 -14.55 -3.06 -12.15
CA SER A 21 -15.36 -2.87 -10.95
C SER A 21 -14.44 -2.90 -9.73
N LYS A 22 -14.42 -1.81 -8.95
CA LYS A 22 -13.69 -1.81 -7.68
C LYS A 22 -14.35 -2.80 -6.74
N VAL A 23 -13.64 -3.85 -6.35
CA VAL A 23 -14.16 -4.83 -5.39
C VAL A 23 -13.91 -4.30 -3.98
N GLY A 24 -14.99 -3.99 -3.28
CA GLY A 24 -14.94 -3.66 -1.86
C GLY A 24 -14.56 -4.89 -1.04
N VAL A 25 -13.46 -4.79 -0.30
CA VAL A 25 -13.01 -5.83 0.64
C VAL A 25 -12.99 -5.29 2.06
N LYS A 26 -13.11 -6.20 3.03
CA LYS A 26 -12.97 -5.89 4.47
C LYS A 26 -11.84 -6.72 5.05
N ARG A 27 -11.07 -6.12 5.94
CA ARG A 27 -10.05 -6.83 6.73
C ARG A 27 -10.71 -7.37 7.99
N GLY A 28 -10.62 -8.68 8.22
CA GLY A 28 -11.11 -9.34 9.42
C GLY A 28 -10.17 -9.15 10.60
N ASP A 29 -10.61 -9.59 11.78
CA ASP A 29 -9.83 -9.55 13.03
C ASP A 29 -8.60 -10.47 12.99
N ASP A 30 -8.63 -11.47 12.13
CA ASP A 30 -7.50 -12.36 11.81
C ASP A 30 -6.47 -11.72 10.86
N GLY A 31 -6.74 -10.50 10.40
CA GLY A 31 -5.90 -9.75 9.48
C GLY A 31 -6.05 -10.14 8.01
N LEU A 32 -6.93 -11.10 7.68
CA LEU A 32 -7.19 -11.52 6.31
C LEU A 32 -8.26 -10.67 5.64
N TYR A 33 -8.24 -10.62 4.31
CA TYR A 33 -9.18 -9.88 3.49
C TYR A 33 -10.29 -10.78 2.96
N TYR A 34 -11.52 -10.28 3.05
CA TYR A 34 -12.74 -10.94 2.62
C TYR A 34 -13.49 -10.05 1.64
N LYS A 35 -14.17 -10.67 0.68
CA LYS A 35 -15.13 -9.95 -0.17
C LYS A 35 -16.33 -9.54 0.68
N ALA A 36 -16.81 -8.31 0.50
CA ALA A 36 -17.88 -7.79 1.34
C ALA A 36 -19.13 -8.68 1.30
N GLY A 37 -19.55 -9.19 2.47
CA GLY A 37 -20.72 -10.07 2.61
C GLY A 37 -20.42 -11.57 2.43
N GLU A 38 -19.16 -11.95 2.23
CA GLU A 38 -18.74 -13.34 2.09
C GLU A 38 -17.81 -13.76 3.24
N THR A 39 -17.81 -15.06 3.56
CA THR A 39 -16.96 -15.66 4.60
C THR A 39 -15.65 -16.21 4.04
N ASN A 40 -15.49 -16.25 2.72
CA ASN A 40 -14.30 -16.79 2.07
C ASN A 40 -13.24 -15.72 1.92
N VAL A 41 -11.98 -16.11 2.13
CA VAL A 41 -10.82 -15.26 1.88
C VAL A 41 -10.81 -14.82 0.42
N TYR A 42 -10.44 -13.56 0.20
CA TYR A 42 -10.46 -12.94 -1.11
C TYR A 42 -9.15 -13.13 -1.85
N THR A 43 -9.24 -13.29 -3.17
CA THR A 43 -8.10 -13.28 -4.10
C THR A 43 -8.43 -12.37 -5.28
N GLY A 44 -7.55 -11.43 -5.58
CA GLY A 44 -7.69 -10.44 -6.65
C GLY A 44 -7.39 -9.00 -6.21
N PRO A 45 -7.64 -8.01 -7.08
CA PRO A 45 -7.52 -6.60 -6.75
C PRO A 45 -8.61 -6.17 -5.75
N GLY A 46 -8.21 -5.67 -4.58
CA GLY A 46 -9.11 -5.23 -3.53
C GLY A 46 -9.04 -3.73 -3.26
N THR A 47 -10.14 -3.15 -2.81
CA THR A 47 -10.18 -1.78 -2.28
C THR A 47 -10.90 -1.77 -0.92
N VAL A 48 -10.25 -1.18 0.09
CA VAL A 48 -10.87 -0.85 1.39
C VAL A 48 -11.23 0.63 1.40
N PHE A 49 -12.35 0.97 2.02
CA PHE A 49 -12.83 2.34 2.16
C PHE A 49 -12.81 2.77 3.63
N HIS A 50 -12.53 4.06 3.84
CA HIS A 50 -12.71 4.74 5.11
C HIS A 50 -14.20 4.84 5.46
N PRO A 51 -14.58 5.10 6.72
CA PRO A 51 -15.98 5.30 7.11
C PRO A 51 -16.67 6.45 6.35
N ASN A 52 -15.92 7.46 5.91
CA ASN A 52 -16.42 8.57 5.09
C ASN A 52 -16.59 8.21 3.60
N GLY A 53 -16.31 6.97 3.20
CA GLY A 53 -16.43 6.48 1.83
C GLY A 53 -15.23 6.80 0.92
N THR A 54 -14.21 7.51 1.40
CA THR A 54 -12.97 7.71 0.63
C THR A 54 -12.13 6.43 0.63
N LYS A 55 -11.25 6.30 -0.37
CA LYS A 55 -10.37 5.12 -0.47
C LYS A 55 -9.42 5.11 0.73
N ALA A 56 -9.30 3.96 1.40
CA ALA A 56 -8.35 3.76 2.49
C ALA A 56 -7.15 2.94 2.04
N GLN A 57 -7.38 1.84 1.32
CA GLN A 57 -6.32 0.92 0.89
C GLN A 57 -6.67 0.27 -0.45
N GLU A 58 -5.65 -0.12 -1.21
CA GLU A 58 -5.80 -0.79 -2.50
C GLU A 58 -4.53 -1.57 -2.83
N GLY A 59 -4.71 -2.74 -3.43
CA GLY A 59 -3.61 -3.56 -3.93
C GLY A 59 -4.09 -4.95 -4.36
N GLN A 60 -3.14 -5.84 -4.63
CA GLN A 60 -3.45 -7.24 -4.90
C GLN A 60 -3.54 -8.04 -3.60
N ILE A 61 -4.48 -8.98 -3.57
CA ILE A 61 -4.71 -9.88 -2.44
C ILE A 61 -4.64 -11.31 -2.98
N SER A 62 -3.94 -12.19 -2.28
CA SER A 62 -3.88 -13.62 -2.56
C SER A 62 -4.17 -14.40 -1.29
N GLU A 63 -5.17 -15.28 -1.34
CA GLU A 63 -5.58 -16.10 -0.18
C GLU A 63 -5.84 -15.26 1.08
N GLY A 64 -6.49 -14.10 0.89
CA GLY A 64 -6.79 -13.16 1.96
C GLY A 64 -5.60 -12.33 2.43
N LYS A 65 -4.40 -12.46 1.84
CA LYS A 65 -3.20 -11.71 2.24
C LYS A 65 -2.78 -10.69 1.18
N PRO A 66 -2.37 -9.47 1.56
CA PRO A 66 -1.76 -8.52 0.64
C PRO A 66 -0.55 -9.10 -0.10
N THR A 67 -0.43 -8.80 -1.39
CA THR A 67 0.70 -9.18 -2.23
C THR A 67 0.96 -8.12 -3.30
N GLY A 68 2.20 -7.99 -3.76
CA GLY A 68 2.58 -7.02 -4.77
C GLY A 68 2.37 -5.56 -4.35
N PRO A 69 2.18 -4.64 -5.31
CA PRO A 69 2.02 -3.22 -5.04
C PRO A 69 0.79 -2.93 -4.18
N TRP A 70 0.98 -2.07 -3.20
CA TRP A 70 -0.04 -1.68 -2.24
C TRP A 70 0.05 -0.20 -1.93
N LYS A 71 -1.11 0.42 -1.77
CA LYS A 71 -1.25 1.83 -1.44
C LYS A 71 -2.24 2.02 -0.31
N GLN A 72 -1.97 3.02 0.51
CA GLN A 72 -2.84 3.46 1.60
C GLN A 72 -3.01 4.97 1.52
N TRP A 73 -4.19 5.45 1.87
CA TRP A 73 -4.55 6.87 1.79
C TRP A 73 -5.06 7.39 3.12
N HIS A 74 -4.78 8.66 3.37
CA HIS A 74 -5.39 9.44 4.44
C HIS A 74 -6.90 9.60 4.21
N ALA A 75 -7.65 9.91 5.26
CA ALA A 75 -9.11 10.12 5.15
C ALA A 75 -9.47 11.26 4.19
N ASN A 76 -8.56 12.22 4.01
CA ASN A 76 -8.66 13.33 3.05
C ASN A 76 -8.40 12.91 1.59
N GLY A 77 -8.10 11.64 1.32
CA GLY A 77 -7.88 11.08 -0.01
C GLY A 77 -6.45 11.24 -0.55
N GLN A 78 -5.54 11.83 0.21
CA GLN A 78 -4.13 11.95 -0.16
C GLN A 78 -3.39 10.65 0.15
N LEU A 79 -2.36 10.34 -0.65
CA LEU A 79 -1.55 9.15 -0.43
C LEU A 79 -0.88 9.24 0.94
N HIS A 80 -0.87 8.15 1.69
CA HIS A 80 -0.23 8.04 3.00
C HIS A 80 0.97 7.09 2.91
N TRP A 81 0.78 5.93 2.29
CA TRP A 81 1.85 4.95 2.09
C TRP A 81 1.75 4.30 0.73
N GLU A 82 2.90 4.00 0.14
CA GLU A 82 2.99 3.05 -0.96
C GLU A 82 4.22 2.16 -0.83
N GLY A 83 4.12 0.94 -1.32
CA GLY A 83 5.18 -0.05 -1.31
C GLY A 83 4.66 -1.41 -1.76
N ASN A 84 5.38 -2.48 -1.42
CA ASN A 84 5.00 -3.83 -1.80
C ASN A 84 4.76 -4.73 -0.58
N TYR A 85 3.86 -5.69 -0.75
CA TYR A 85 3.67 -6.81 0.16
C TYR A 85 4.12 -8.12 -0.48
N LYS A 86 4.56 -9.05 0.35
CA LYS A 86 4.79 -10.45 0.03
C LYS A 86 4.20 -11.31 1.14
N ASP A 87 3.26 -12.18 0.79
CA ASP A 87 2.59 -13.09 1.73
C ASP A 87 2.01 -12.39 2.98
N GLY A 88 1.47 -11.18 2.79
CA GLY A 88 0.88 -10.36 3.84
C GLY A 88 1.87 -9.55 4.68
N LYS A 89 3.17 -9.58 4.36
CA LYS A 89 4.22 -8.81 5.03
C LYS A 89 4.82 -7.76 4.11
N GLN A 90 5.20 -6.60 4.66
CA GLN A 90 5.86 -5.54 3.89
C GLN A 90 7.19 -6.05 3.33
N ASP A 91 7.46 -5.79 2.05
CA ASP A 91 8.65 -6.25 1.36
C ASP A 91 9.14 -5.18 0.39
N GLY A 92 10.44 -4.89 0.42
CA GLY A 92 11.07 -3.87 -0.40
C GLY A 92 10.87 -2.43 0.11
N ASP A 93 10.95 -1.48 -0.82
CA ASP A 93 10.90 -0.06 -0.49
C ASP A 93 9.46 0.42 -0.22
N TRP A 94 9.33 1.19 0.85
CA TRP A 94 8.09 1.83 1.28
C TRP A 94 8.31 3.34 1.41
N VAL A 95 7.36 4.12 0.91
CA VAL A 95 7.38 5.58 0.96
C VAL A 95 6.19 6.06 1.77
N GLN A 96 6.45 6.97 2.71
CA GLN A 96 5.42 7.64 3.50
C GLN A 96 5.23 9.07 3.03
N TYR A 97 3.97 9.51 3.05
CA TYR A 97 3.54 10.86 2.71
C TYR A 97 2.69 11.44 3.85
N ASP A 98 2.83 12.74 4.08
CA ASP A 98 1.99 13.46 5.03
C ASP A 98 0.59 13.78 4.47
N GLU A 99 -0.25 14.42 5.28
CA GLU A 99 -1.61 14.83 4.89
C GLU A 99 -1.65 15.92 3.81
N THR A 100 -0.50 16.48 3.39
CA THR A 100 -0.36 17.42 2.27
C THR A 100 0.18 16.76 1.00
N GLY A 101 0.48 15.45 1.08
CA GLY A 101 0.99 14.66 -0.03
C GLY A 101 2.48 14.81 -0.22
N LYS A 102 3.19 15.46 0.71
CA LYS A 102 4.63 15.59 0.67
C LYS A 102 5.26 14.30 1.22
N GLN A 103 6.24 13.78 0.51
CA GLN A 103 7.03 12.64 0.99
C GLN A 103 7.79 13.04 2.27
N VAL A 104 7.62 12.24 3.32
CA VAL A 104 8.26 12.46 4.62
C VAL A 104 9.41 11.51 4.85
N GLU A 105 9.27 10.25 4.46
CA GLU A 105 10.28 9.22 4.77
C GLU A 105 10.23 8.08 3.75
N LYS A 106 11.37 7.39 3.62
CA LYS A 106 11.51 6.16 2.85
C LYS A 106 12.13 5.08 3.75
N PHE A 107 11.60 3.88 3.66
CA PHE A 107 12.02 2.72 4.43
C PHE A 107 12.25 1.55 3.50
N THR A 108 13.07 0.60 3.92
CA THR A 108 13.19 -0.70 3.29
C THR A 108 12.71 -1.76 4.28
N TYR A 109 11.81 -2.62 3.85
CA TYR A 109 11.31 -3.75 4.63
C TYR A 109 11.79 -5.05 4.01
N PHE A 110 12.08 -6.03 4.86
CA PHE A 110 12.31 -7.41 4.45
C PHE A 110 11.50 -8.32 5.36
N ASP A 111 10.61 -9.11 4.77
CA ASP A 111 9.71 -10.03 5.49
C ASP A 111 8.97 -9.35 6.67
N GLY A 112 8.49 -8.13 6.45
CA GLY A 112 7.76 -7.32 7.44
C GLY A 112 8.62 -6.61 8.48
N VAL A 113 9.95 -6.76 8.42
CA VAL A 113 10.88 -6.10 9.34
C VAL A 113 11.49 -4.87 8.68
N LYS A 114 11.28 -3.69 9.28
CA LYS A 114 11.93 -2.44 8.88
C LYS A 114 13.44 -2.60 9.03
N GLN A 115 14.16 -2.49 7.92
CA GLN A 115 15.60 -2.53 7.91
C GLN A 115 16.14 -1.18 8.39
N ALA A 116 17.27 -1.22 9.10
CA ALA A 116 18.07 -0.01 9.28
C ALA A 116 18.46 0.52 7.88
N PRO A 117 18.63 1.83 7.70
CA PRO A 117 19.21 2.36 6.48
C PRO A 117 20.50 1.60 6.20
N THR A 118 20.49 0.75 5.18
CA THR A 118 21.72 0.12 4.70
C THR A 118 22.47 1.24 4.03
N ASP A 119 23.30 1.92 4.79
CA ASP A 119 24.05 3.08 4.33
C ASP A 119 24.75 2.71 3.02
N PRO A 120 24.38 3.31 1.86
CA PRO A 120 25.16 3.10 0.65
C PRO A 120 26.60 3.65 0.81
N THR A 121 26.88 4.39 1.90
CA THR A 121 28.18 4.92 2.30
C THR A 121 29.08 3.88 3.00
N ALA A 122 28.58 2.69 3.40
CA ALA A 122 29.46 1.60 3.86
C ALA A 122 30.20 0.88 2.71
N THR A 123 29.85 1.17 1.44
CA THR A 123 30.70 0.93 0.25
C THR A 123 30.76 2.15 -0.67
N GLN A 124 30.57 3.35 -0.12
CA GLN A 124 31.03 4.59 -0.73
C GLN A 124 31.78 5.34 0.36
N THR A 125 33.07 5.03 0.46
CA THR A 125 34.06 5.80 1.21
C THR A 125 33.77 7.30 1.07
N PRO A 126 33.60 8.05 2.17
CA PRO A 126 33.46 9.49 2.05
C PRO A 126 34.84 10.04 1.68
N ASP A 127 34.95 10.68 0.51
CA ASP A 127 35.86 11.81 0.43
C ASP A 127 35.36 12.83 1.47
N LYS A 128 36.04 12.79 2.63
CA LYS A 128 36.08 13.80 3.70
C LYS A 128 35.05 13.68 4.85
N ALA A 129 35.56 13.14 5.97
CA ALA A 129 35.52 13.64 7.35
C ALA A 129 34.33 14.54 7.77
N ASP A 130 33.61 14.27 8.86
CA ASP A 130 34.16 14.23 10.22
C ASP A 130 33.24 13.49 11.22
N SER A 131 33.84 12.94 12.28
CA SER A 131 33.23 12.16 13.36
C SER A 131 32.47 13.03 14.38
N ALA A 132 31.40 12.49 14.98
CA ALA A 132 31.30 12.34 16.45
C ALA A 132 29.95 11.74 16.92
N SER A 133 30.07 10.60 17.60
CA SER A 133 29.40 10.17 18.84
C SER A 133 27.89 9.95 18.96
N ALA A 134 27.59 8.71 19.38
CA ALA A 134 26.36 8.11 19.91
C ALA A 134 25.84 8.75 21.24
N PRO A 135 24.79 8.25 21.94
CA PRO A 135 23.95 7.05 21.71
C PRO A 135 22.42 7.18 21.99
N ALA A 136 21.72 6.07 21.76
CA ALA A 136 20.60 5.52 22.57
C ALA A 136 19.12 5.87 22.27
N GLU A 137 18.31 4.84 22.58
CA GLU A 137 16.87 4.78 22.87
C GLU A 137 15.84 4.71 21.73
N ALA A 138 15.37 3.47 21.54
CA ALA A 138 14.08 3.17 20.94
C ALA A 138 12.94 3.78 21.78
N PRO A 139 11.91 4.39 21.19
CA PRO A 139 10.67 4.63 21.91
C PRO A 139 9.70 3.46 21.71
N GLU A 140 9.56 2.72 22.79
CA GLU A 140 8.38 2.00 23.25
C GLU A 140 7.05 2.46 22.63
N ALA A 141 6.28 1.46 22.21
CA ALA A 141 4.86 1.59 21.96
C ALA A 141 4.15 1.99 23.25
N LYS A 142 3.73 3.26 23.35
CA LYS A 142 2.72 3.67 24.32
C LYS A 142 1.34 3.34 23.76
N GLN A 143 0.78 2.25 24.27
CA GLN A 143 -0.67 2.11 24.41
C GLN A 143 -1.17 3.16 25.40
N GLU A 144 -2.38 3.68 25.19
CA GLU A 144 -3.45 4.01 26.16
C GLU A 144 -4.38 5.13 25.62
N PRO A 145 -5.62 5.28 26.15
CA PRO A 145 -6.58 4.27 26.55
C PRO A 145 -7.99 4.51 25.92
N LYS A 146 -8.89 3.54 26.08
CA LYS A 146 -10.34 3.71 25.87
C LYS A 146 -10.90 4.85 26.74
N LYS A 147 -11.79 5.65 26.15
CA LYS A 147 -12.90 6.36 26.84
C LYS A 147 -14.12 6.20 25.94
N GLU A 148 -15.00 5.26 26.29
CA GLU A 148 -16.25 5.40 27.09
C GLU A 148 -17.44 5.35 26.14
#